data_AF-A0A0F9E5Q0-F1
#
_entry.id   AF-A0A0F9E5Q0-F1
#
_cell.length_a   1.000
_cell.length_b   1.000
_cell.length_c   1.000
_cell.angle_alpha   90.00
_cell.angle_beta   90.00
_cell.angle_gamma   90.00
#
_symmetry.space_group_name_H-M   'P 1'
#
loop_
_entity.id
_entity.type
_entity.pdbx_description
1 polymer ?
#
loop_
_entity_poly.entity_id
_entity_poly.type
_entity_poly.pdbx_seq_one_letter_code
_entity_poly.pdbx_strand_id
1 'polypeptide(L)'
;MVLLHLARQVKKNIEVFSVMTPFKPKETLKYKGRMTKKYKINLSTGIREERTDIPEWWKSNPDECCKYYKVDITEQELKGYNCWFAGLRKSESKSRAEIEYVVSSDRFGKGKIILFWILLS
;
A
#
# COMPACT_ATOMS: atom_id res chain seq x y z
N MET A 1 -9.16 -0.72 -6.12
CA MET A 1 -10.49 -0.23 -5.70
C MET A 1 -11.43 -1.32 -5.21
N VAL A 2 -11.39 -2.55 -5.75
CA VAL A 2 -12.38 -3.57 -5.37
C VAL A 2 -12.30 -3.97 -3.88
N LEU A 3 -11.11 -4.26 -3.36
CA LEU A 3 -10.90 -4.50 -1.92
C LEU A 3 -11.50 -3.37 -1.06
N LEU A 4 -11.17 -2.12 -1.37
CA LEU A 4 -11.70 -0.98 -0.62
C LEU A 4 -13.22 -0.92 -0.68
N HIS A 5 -13.83 -1.19 -1.82
CA HIS A 5 -15.28 -1.23 -1.95
C HIS A 5 -15.89 -2.30 -1.02
N LEU A 6 -15.35 -3.52 -1.03
CA LEU A 6 -15.83 -4.63 -0.21
C LEU A 6 -15.62 -4.39 1.29
N ALA A 7 -14.42 -3.96 1.70
CA ALA A 7 -14.12 -3.64 3.10
C ALA A 7 -15.07 -2.57 3.66
N ARG A 8 -15.48 -1.61 2.82
CA ARG A 8 -16.41 -0.55 3.21
C ARG A 8 -17.87 -0.99 3.31
N GLN A 9 -18.25 -2.12 2.71
CA GLN A 9 -19.55 -2.73 2.96
C GLN A 9 -19.65 -3.23 4.42
N VAL A 10 -18.51 -3.63 5.01
CA VAL A 10 -18.43 -4.08 6.41
C VAL A 10 -18.16 -2.91 7.36
N LYS A 11 -17.14 -2.08 7.09
CA LYS A 11 -16.78 -0.90 7.90
C LYS A 11 -16.70 0.35 7.03
N LYS A 12 -17.79 1.11 6.98
CA LYS A 12 -17.95 2.29 6.10
C LYS A 12 -16.83 3.32 6.22
N ASN A 13 -16.33 3.53 7.45
CA ASN A 13 -15.23 4.47 7.77
C ASN A 13 -13.92 3.76 8.09
N ILE A 14 -13.63 2.63 7.42
CA ILE A 14 -12.33 1.96 7.56
C ILE A 14 -11.18 2.91 7.19
N GLU A 15 -10.14 2.90 8.01
CA GLU A 15 -8.93 3.67 7.76
C GLU A 15 -8.18 3.08 6.55
N VAL A 16 -7.70 3.96 5.69
CA VAL A 16 -6.92 3.62 4.51
C VAL A 16 -5.65 4.44 4.59
N PHE A 17 -4.49 3.80 4.39
CA PHE A 17 -3.25 4.52 4.19
C PHE A 17 -2.79 4.33 2.74
N SER A 18 -2.07 5.32 2.23
CA SER A 18 -1.44 5.26 0.91
C SER A 18 -0.03 5.80 1.00
N VAL A 19 0.95 5.02 0.55
CA VAL A 19 2.33 5.48 0.41
C VAL A 19 2.52 6.13 -0.97
N MET A 20 2.99 7.37 -0.94
CA MET A 20 3.18 8.21 -2.12
C MET A 20 4.67 8.53 -2.29
N THR A 21 5.23 8.00 -3.37
CA THR A 21 6.60 8.31 -3.82
C THR A 21 6.57 9.53 -4.74
N PRO A 22 7.66 10.31 -4.84
CA PRO A 22 7.72 11.48 -5.74
C PRO A 22 7.59 11.07 -7.22
N PHE A 23 7.92 9.82 -7.55
CA PHE A 23 7.90 9.28 -8.91
C PHE A 23 6.53 8.79 -9.41
N LYS A 24 5.41 9.11 -8.73
CA LYS A 24 4.09 8.63 -9.18
C LYS A 24 3.60 9.44 -10.39
N PRO A 25 3.04 8.80 -11.43
CA PRO A 25 2.44 9.51 -12.55
C PRO A 25 1.34 10.49 -12.10
N LYS A 26 1.23 11.64 -12.78
CA LYS A 26 0.23 12.68 -12.45
C LYS A 26 -1.20 12.13 -12.50
N GLU A 27 -1.46 11.19 -13.40
CA GLU A 27 -2.73 10.49 -13.56
C GLU A 27 -3.10 9.69 -12.31
N THR A 28 -2.11 9.07 -11.65
CA THR A 28 -2.31 8.33 -10.40
C THR A 28 -2.71 9.28 -9.28
N LEU A 29 -2.08 10.45 -9.19
CA LEU A 29 -2.42 11.48 -8.20
C LEU A 29 -3.84 12.01 -8.42
N LYS A 30 -4.18 12.34 -9.66
CA LYS A 30 -5.54 12.79 -10.05
C LYS A 30 -6.59 11.71 -9.73
N TYR A 31 -6.30 10.45 -10.05
CA TYR A 31 -7.18 9.33 -9.77
C TYR A 31 -7.40 9.16 -8.26
N LYS A 32 -6.33 9.15 -7.45
CA LYS A 32 -6.38 9.10 -5.99
C LYS A 32 -7.28 10.20 -5.44
N GLY A 33 -7.03 11.46 -5.82
CA GLY A 33 -7.83 12.60 -5.37
C GLY A 33 -9.31 12.47 -5.74
N ARG A 34 -9.61 12.11 -6.99
CA ARG A 34 -10.99 11.90 -7.47
C ARG A 34 -11.70 10.80 -6.69
N MET A 35 -11.06 9.67 -6.47
CA MET A 35 -11.68 8.54 -5.76
C MET A 35 -11.82 8.81 -4.27
N THR A 36 -10.84 9.47 -3.63
CA THR A 36 -10.94 9.90 -2.23
C THR A 36 -12.13 10.81 -2.00
N LYS A 37 -12.34 11.81 -2.88
CA LYS A 37 -13.51 12.69 -2.82
C LYS A 37 -14.82 11.93 -3.10
N LYS A 38 -14.88 11.17 -4.20
CA LYS A 38 -16.09 10.44 -4.62
C LYS A 38 -16.57 9.46 -3.55
N TYR A 39 -15.65 8.72 -2.94
CA TYR A 39 -16.00 7.71 -1.94
C TYR A 39 -15.95 8.24 -0.51
N LYS A 40 -15.52 9.49 -0.25
CA LYS A 40 -15.26 10.00 1.11
C LYS A 40 -14.36 9.01 1.88
N ILE A 41 -13.18 8.72 1.34
CA ILE A 41 -12.24 7.75 1.93
C ILE A 41 -11.58 8.41 3.16
N ASN A 42 -11.57 7.72 4.31
CA ASN A 42 -10.76 8.08 5.47
C ASN A 42 -9.29 7.72 5.18
N LEU A 43 -8.58 8.63 4.50
CA LEU A 43 -7.28 8.36 3.91
C LEU A 43 -6.15 9.10 4.65
N SER A 44 -5.20 8.38 5.22
CA SER A 44 -3.86 8.90 5.53
C SER A 44 -2.94 8.73 4.31
N THR A 45 -1.98 9.63 4.14
CA THR A 45 -1.00 9.53 3.06
C THR A 45 0.40 9.71 3.62
N GLY A 46 1.19 8.65 3.61
CA GLY A 46 2.62 8.73 3.87
C GLY A 46 3.33 9.27 2.63
N ILE A 47 4.04 10.39 2.77
CA ILE A 47 4.80 11.03 1.69
C ILE A 47 6.25 11.13 2.13
N ARG A 48 7.18 10.76 1.24
CA ARG A 48 8.57 11.22 1.31
C ARG A 48 8.83 12.05 0.07
N GLU A 49 9.24 13.29 0.29
CA GLU A 49 9.60 14.19 -0.81
C GLU A 49 10.94 13.77 -1.41
N GLU A 50 11.09 14.07 -2.69
CA GLU A 50 12.41 14.05 -3.32
C GLU A 50 13.23 15.20 -2.76
N ARG A 51 14.48 14.93 -2.40
CA ARG A 51 15.40 15.94 -1.90
C ARG A 51 16.71 15.86 -2.67
N THR A 52 17.34 17.01 -2.86
CA THR A 52 18.60 17.13 -3.61
C THR A 52 19.79 16.44 -2.93
N ASP A 53 19.71 16.21 -1.61
CA ASP A 53 20.71 15.48 -0.83
C ASP A 53 20.56 13.95 -0.93
N ILE A 54 19.47 13.46 -1.52
CA ILE A 54 19.23 12.02 -1.71
C ILE A 54 19.71 11.64 -3.12
N PRO A 55 20.64 10.66 -3.25
CA PRO A 55 21.07 10.20 -4.57
C PRO A 55 19.89 9.70 -5.41
N GLU A 56 20.05 9.71 -6.74
CA GLU A 56 19.07 9.14 -7.67
C GLU A 56 19.04 7.60 -7.61
N TRP A 57 18.72 7.03 -6.44
CA TRP A 57 18.78 5.60 -6.16
C TRP A 57 17.90 4.78 -7.09
N TRP A 58 16.84 5.35 -7.69
CA TRP A 58 16.06 4.63 -8.69
C TRP A 58 16.86 4.26 -9.95
N LYS A 59 18.00 4.93 -10.22
CA LYS A 59 18.92 4.59 -11.31
C LYS A 59 20.07 3.71 -10.85
N SER A 60 20.61 3.97 -9.66
CA SER A 60 21.88 3.37 -9.20
C SER A 60 21.74 2.29 -8.13
N ASN A 61 20.72 2.38 -7.27
CA ASN A 61 20.49 1.46 -6.15
C ASN A 61 18.98 1.32 -5.85
N PRO A 62 18.24 0.55 -6.68
CA PRO A 62 16.78 0.46 -6.59
C PRO A 62 16.28 -0.12 -5.26
N ASP A 63 17.10 -0.91 -4.57
CA ASP A 63 16.77 -1.48 -3.26
C ASP A 63 16.72 -0.39 -2.19
N GLU A 64 17.72 0.48 -2.11
CA GLU A 64 17.71 1.63 -1.19
C GLU A 64 16.60 2.62 -1.53
N CYS A 65 16.34 2.84 -2.82
CA CYS A 65 15.20 3.63 -3.27
C CYS A 65 13.87 3.06 -2.73
N CYS A 66 13.66 1.75 -2.88
CA CYS A 66 12.45 1.09 -2.40
C CYS A 66 12.39 1.07 -0.87
N LYS A 67 13.52 0.86 -0.19
CA LYS A 67 13.61 0.89 1.26
C LYS A 67 13.15 2.23 1.81
N TYR A 68 13.77 3.31 1.35
CA TYR A 68 13.50 4.67 1.83
C TYR A 68 12.07 5.12 1.47
N TYR A 69 11.72 5.10 0.18
CA TYR A 69 10.46 5.70 -0.29
C TYR A 69 9.22 4.83 -0.08
N LYS A 70 9.38 3.51 0.14
CA LYS A 70 8.22 2.58 0.24
C LYS A 70 8.21 1.81 1.56
N VAL A 71 9.28 1.11 1.90
CA VAL A 71 9.29 0.16 3.01
C VAL A 71 9.24 0.89 4.35
N ASP A 72 10.20 1.76 4.63
CA ASP A 72 10.37 2.37 5.95
C ASP A 72 9.14 3.18 6.35
N ILE A 73 8.53 3.89 5.39
CA ILE A 73 7.30 4.64 5.63
C ILE A 73 6.08 3.72 5.80
N THR A 74 6.00 2.61 5.06
CA THR A 74 4.93 1.61 5.29
C THR A 74 5.04 1.03 6.69
N GLU A 75 6.25 0.71 7.14
CA GLU A 75 6.51 0.24 8.50
C GLU A 75 6.08 1.27 9.54
N GLN A 76 6.37 2.55 9.33
CA GLN A 76 5.92 3.62 10.23
C GLN A 76 4.39 3.74 10.31
N GLU A 77 3.69 3.73 9.17
CA GLU A 77 2.22 3.82 9.12
C GLU A 77 1.53 2.61 9.78
N LEU A 78 2.15 1.43 9.72
CA LEU A 78 1.56 0.19 10.24
C LEU A 78 1.82 -0.09 11.72
N LYS A 79 2.74 0.63 12.38
CA LYS A 79 3.16 0.37 13.78
C LYS A 79 2.03 0.34 14.83
N GLY A 80 0.86 0.93 14.53
CA GLY A 80 -0.31 0.93 15.43
C GLY A 80 -1.35 -0.15 15.15
N TYR A 81 -1.17 -0.99 14.12
CA TYR A 81 -2.20 -1.90 13.65
C TYR A 81 -1.81 -3.38 13.85
N ASN A 82 -2.75 -4.17 14.38
CA ASN A 82 -2.58 -5.63 14.47
C ASN A 82 -2.93 -6.36 13.16
N CYS A 83 -3.60 -5.69 12.23
CA CYS A 83 -4.02 -6.29 10.97
C CYS A 83 -4.22 -5.25 9.89
N TRP A 84 -3.89 -5.58 8.64
CA TRP A 84 -4.19 -4.75 7.47
C TRP A 84 -4.55 -5.61 6.26
N PHE A 85 -5.26 -4.98 5.33
CA PHE A 85 -5.66 -5.62 4.07
C PHE A 85 -4.80 -5.15 2.92
N ALA A 86 -4.37 -6.08 2.06
CA ALA A 86 -3.73 -5.75 0.80
C ALA A 86 -4.46 -6.43 -0.37
N GLY A 87 -4.68 -5.69 -1.46
CA GLY A 87 -5.39 -6.15 -2.65
C GLY A 87 -4.50 -6.95 -3.61
N LEU A 88 -3.70 -7.88 -3.08
CA LEU A 88 -2.80 -8.71 -3.87
C LEU A 88 -3.57 -9.85 -4.55
N ARG A 89 -3.15 -10.23 -5.76
CA ARG A 89 -3.66 -11.42 -6.46
C ARG A 89 -2.52 -12.36 -6.81
N LYS A 90 -2.78 -13.67 -6.72
CA LYS A 90 -1.82 -14.72 -7.11
C LYS A 90 -1.33 -14.58 -8.56
N SER A 91 -2.16 -14.05 -9.45
CA SER A 91 -1.84 -13.83 -10.86
C SER A 91 -0.96 -12.61 -11.15
N GLU A 92 -0.61 -11.78 -10.16
CA GLU A 92 0.16 -10.54 -10.41
C GLU A 92 1.67 -10.77 -10.59
N SER A 93 2.22 -11.86 -10.06
CA SER A 93 3.63 -12.21 -10.24
C SER A 93 3.89 -13.67 -9.85
N LYS A 94 4.99 -14.24 -10.36
CA LYS A 94 5.46 -15.58 -9.95
C LYS A 94 5.64 -15.70 -8.44
N SER A 95 6.21 -14.67 -7.81
CA SER A 95 6.42 -14.61 -6.36
C SER A 95 5.13 -14.54 -5.52
N ARG A 96 3.97 -14.33 -6.15
CA ARG A 96 2.66 -14.28 -5.47
C ARG A 96 1.81 -15.52 -5.69
N ALA A 97 2.23 -16.45 -6.54
CA ALA A 97 1.44 -17.65 -6.86
C ALA A 97 1.09 -18.48 -5.60
N GLU A 98 2.06 -18.59 -4.68
CA GLU A 98 1.95 -19.41 -3.47
C GLU A 98 1.59 -18.61 -2.21
N ILE A 99 1.12 -17.37 -2.35
CA ILE A 99 0.81 -16.56 -1.17
C ILE A 99 -0.51 -17.02 -0.51
N GLU A 100 -0.49 -17.23 0.80
CA GLU A 100 -1.67 -17.59 1.59
C GLU A 100 -2.62 -16.40 1.80
N TYR A 101 -3.91 -16.65 2.03
CA TYR A 101 -4.88 -15.57 2.25
C TYR A 101 -4.64 -14.78 3.54
N VAL A 102 -4.03 -15.40 4.55
CA VAL A 102 -3.62 -14.75 5.78
C VAL A 102 -2.15 -15.05 6.01
N VAL A 103 -1.33 -14.02 6.06
CA VAL A 103 0.12 -14.12 6.24
C VAL A 103 0.50 -13.42 7.54
N SER A 104 1.22 -14.12 8.41
CA SER A 104 1.86 -13.47 9.56
C SER A 104 3.17 -12.82 9.12
N SER A 105 3.46 -11.62 9.61
CA SER A 105 4.72 -10.95 9.30
C SER A 105 5.22 -10.22 10.52
N ASP A 106 6.37 -10.64 11.04
CA ASP A 106 7.03 -9.96 12.16
C ASP A 106 7.69 -8.63 11.75
N ARG A 107 7.81 -8.40 10.42
CA ARG A 107 8.48 -7.24 9.85
C ARG A 107 7.80 -5.90 10.21
N PHE A 108 6.49 -5.91 10.41
CA PHE A 108 5.70 -4.70 10.66
C PHE A 108 5.13 -4.64 12.09
N GLY A 109 5.73 -5.40 13.03
CA GLY A 109 5.20 -5.66 14.37
C GLY A 109 4.41 -6.97 14.43
N LYS A 110 3.78 -7.31 15.57
CA LYS A 110 2.91 -8.50 15.75
C LYS A 110 1.59 -8.37 14.97
N GLY A 111 1.68 -8.10 13.67
CA GLY A 111 0.54 -7.83 12.80
C GLY A 111 0.32 -8.94 11.78
N LYS A 112 -0.95 -9.16 11.43
CA LYS A 112 -1.37 -10.12 10.39
C LYS A 112 -1.71 -9.38 9.11
N ILE A 113 -1.16 -9.81 7.99
CA ILE A 113 -1.58 -9.38 6.65
C ILE A 113 -2.77 -10.26 6.26
N ILE A 114 -3.92 -9.65 5.98
CA ILE A 114 -5.01 -10.33 5.28
C ILE A 114 -4.96 -9.95 3.81
N LEU A 115 -4.68 -10.94 2.97
CA LEU A 115 -4.70 -10.77 1.53
C LEU A 115 -6.10 -11.02 1.03
N PHE A 116 -6.64 -10.02 0.34
CA PHE A 116 -7.97 -10.11 -0.20
C PHE A 116 -7.92 -10.56 -1.65
N TRP A 117 -8.32 -11.80 -1.89
CA TRP A 117 -8.49 -12.34 -3.23
C TRP A 117 -9.94 -12.15 -3.68
N ILE A 118 -10.12 -11.73 -4.93
CA ILE A 118 -11.40 -11.83 -5.60
C ILE A 118 -11.20 -12.89 -6.67
N LEU A 119 -11.96 -13.98 -6.53
CA LEU A 119 -12.27 -14.92 -7.60
C LEU A 119 -12.87 -14.13 -8.77
N LEU A 120 -12.02 -13.66 -9.67
CA LEU A 120 -12.41 -13.48 -11.06
C LEU A 120 -11.74 -14.65 -11.78
N SER A 121 -12.40 -15.81 -11.67
CA SER A 121 -12.24 -16.92 -12.59
C SER A 121 -12.66 -16.50 -13.99
#